data_AF-A0A0Q8W9S8-F1
#
_entry.id   AF-A0A0Q8W9S8-F1
#
_cell.length_a   1.000
_cell.length_b   1.000
_cell.length_c   1.000
_cell.angle_alpha   90.00
_cell.angle_beta   90.00
_cell.angle_gamma   90.00
#
_symmetry.space_group_name_H-M   'P 1'
#
loop_
_entity.id
_entity.type
_entity.pdbx_description
1 polymer ?
#
loop_
_entity_poly.entity_id
_entity_poly.type
_entity_poly.pdbx_seq_one_letter_code
_entity_poly.pdbx_strand_id
1 'polypeptide(L)'
;MPTDIEGMLHRVVSDVFGASVEVDYSDHPKAVGHIFRARLTSSEDSTRTAGLRASHEWSDAVIFDLDTGVNVSATLFEYDDDASKEDNLRALALVLRAYLRGEGRVEHRPSMFRRRPRPRYVVTIDGREWRLGKSSSRVAYPK
;
A
#
# COMPACT_ATOMS: atom_id res chain seq x y z
N MET A 1 24.29 -7.32 8.13
CA MET A 1 23.88 -6.03 8.73
C MET A 1 22.36 -6.08 8.81
N PRO A 2 21.71 -5.80 9.95
CA PRO A 2 20.26 -5.72 9.99
C PRO A 2 19.79 -4.57 9.08
N THR A 3 18.87 -4.87 8.17
CA THR A 3 18.27 -3.89 7.26
C THR A 3 17.47 -2.87 8.07
N ASP A 4 17.81 -1.58 7.95
CA ASP A 4 17.06 -0.49 8.58
C ASP A 4 15.75 -0.25 7.81
N ILE A 5 14.71 -1.02 8.18
CA ILE A 5 13.40 -0.98 7.52
C ILE A 5 12.67 0.34 7.79
N GLU A 6 12.84 0.91 8.97
CA GLU A 6 12.24 2.19 9.34
C GLU A 6 12.81 3.32 8.47
N GLY A 7 14.14 3.42 8.40
CA GLY A 7 14.81 4.39 7.55
C GLY A 7 14.47 4.21 6.08
N MET A 8 14.36 2.96 5.60
CA MET A 8 13.92 2.67 4.23
C MET A 8 12.47 3.14 3.97
N LEU A 9 11.55 2.88 4.89
CA LEU A 9 10.16 3.34 4.79
C LEU A 9 10.08 4.87 4.74
N HIS A 10 10.82 5.55 5.60
CA HIS A 10 10.87 7.02 5.62
C HIS A 10 11.41 7.58 4.30
N ARG A 11 12.50 7.02 3.77
CA ARG A 11 13.07 7.41 2.47
C ARG A 11 12.06 7.23 1.34
N VAL A 12 11.46 6.04 1.21
CA VAL A 12 10.50 5.75 0.14
C VAL A 12 9.28 6.67 0.23
N VAL A 13 8.75 6.90 1.43
CA VAL A 13 7.60 7.81 1.62
C VAL A 13 7.97 9.24 1.23
N SER A 14 9.13 9.73 1.68
CA SER A 14 9.60 11.07 1.33
C SER A 14 9.79 11.23 -0.18
N ASP A 15 10.46 10.26 -0.83
CA ASP A 15 10.74 10.27 -2.26
C ASP A 15 9.50 10.23 -3.15
N VAL A 16 8.52 9.39 -2.78
CA VAL A 16 7.37 9.11 -3.65
C VAL A 16 6.27 10.15 -3.47
N PHE A 17 6.00 10.56 -2.23
CA PHE A 17 4.88 11.44 -1.93
C PHE A 17 5.30 12.90 -1.71
N GLY A 18 6.48 13.14 -1.14
CA GLY A 18 6.93 14.48 -0.78
C GLY A 18 5.88 15.24 0.04
N ALA A 19 5.58 16.48 -0.34
CA ALA A 19 4.61 17.34 0.35
C ALA A 19 3.13 17.12 -0.08
N SER A 20 2.82 16.12 -0.91
CA SER A 20 1.44 15.93 -1.40
C SER A 20 0.53 15.14 -0.45
N VAL A 21 1.06 14.71 0.69
CA VAL A 21 0.33 13.92 1.69
C VAL A 21 0.73 14.36 3.10
N GLU A 22 -0.19 14.24 4.03
CA GLU A 22 0.13 14.21 5.45
C GLU A 22 0.52 12.78 5.83
N VAL A 23 1.62 12.64 6.58
CA VAL A 23 2.14 11.34 7.00
C VAL A 23 2.07 11.21 8.52
N ASP A 24 1.49 10.12 8.98
CA ASP A 24 1.49 9.71 10.38
C ASP A 24 2.25 8.39 10.52
N TYR A 25 3.40 8.44 11.18
CA TYR A 25 4.26 7.29 11.50
C TYR A 25 3.89 6.65 12.85
N SER A 26 2.77 7.01 13.47
CA SER A 26 2.44 6.56 14.81
C SER A 26 2.43 5.03 14.94
N ASP A 27 3.22 4.57 15.91
CA ASP A 27 3.20 3.18 16.34
C ASP A 27 1.86 2.87 17.02
N HIS A 28 1.12 1.91 16.46
CA HIS A 28 0.02 1.34 17.22
C HIS A 28 0.62 0.65 18.46
N PRO A 29 0.11 0.80 19.68
CA PRO A 29 0.66 0.14 20.89
C PRO A 29 0.60 -1.40 20.88
N LYS A 30 0.09 -2.00 19.79
CA LYS A 30 0.07 -3.45 19.51
C LYS A 30 0.95 -3.82 18.30
N ALA A 31 1.69 -2.86 17.75
CA ALA A 31 2.64 -3.13 16.69
C ALA A 31 3.71 -4.06 17.29
N VAL A 32 3.77 -5.26 16.73
CA VAL A 32 4.89 -6.17 17.02
C VAL A 32 6.13 -5.43 16.56
N GLY A 33 7.15 -5.28 17.42
CA GLY A 33 8.25 -4.31 17.30
C GLY A 33 9.17 -4.42 16.07
N HIS A 34 8.75 -5.11 15.01
CA HIS A 34 9.41 -5.27 13.73
C HIS A 34 8.53 -4.83 12.54
N ILE A 35 7.39 -4.17 12.79
CA ILE A 35 6.48 -3.69 11.74
C ILE A 35 6.42 -2.15 11.78
N PHE A 36 6.98 -1.52 10.76
CA PHE A 36 6.99 -0.08 10.56
C PHE A 36 5.81 0.34 9.69
N ARG A 37 5.22 1.51 9.97
CA ARG A 37 3.96 1.94 9.35
C ARG A 37 4.01 3.42 9.01
N ALA A 38 3.44 3.75 7.86
CA ALA A 38 3.16 5.12 7.45
C ALA A 38 1.69 5.18 7.02
N ARG A 39 0.88 5.95 7.76
CA ARG A 39 -0.46 6.33 7.33
C ARG A 39 -0.36 7.60 6.49
N LEU A 40 -0.99 7.57 5.33
CA LEU A 40 -0.94 8.61 4.32
C LEU A 40 -2.34 9.17 4.12
N THR A 41 -2.47 10.48 4.21
CA THR A 41 -3.72 11.20 3.93
C THR A 41 -3.46 12.21 2.82
N SER A 42 -4.29 12.22 1.78
CA SER A 42 -4.13 13.20 0.70
C SER A 42 -4.38 14.61 1.20
N SER A 43 -3.48 15.54 0.88
CA SER A 43 -3.64 16.96 1.23
C SER A 43 -4.71 17.66 0.39
N GLU A 44 -5.04 17.11 -0.79
CA GLU A 44 -6.07 17.64 -1.69
C GLU A 44 -7.47 17.06 -1.38
N ASP A 45 -7.52 15.85 -0.82
CA ASP A 45 -8.76 15.16 -0.48
C ASP A 45 -8.57 14.31 0.78
N SER A 46 -8.87 14.89 1.94
CA SER A 46 -8.69 14.23 3.24
C SER A 46 -9.54 12.97 3.42
N THR A 47 -10.47 12.68 2.51
CA THR A 47 -11.24 11.42 2.54
C THR A 47 -10.40 10.23 2.05
N ARG A 48 -9.40 10.48 1.21
CA ARG A 48 -8.51 9.44 0.67
C ARG A 48 -7.40 9.15 1.67
N THR A 49 -7.43 7.95 2.21
CA THR A 49 -6.45 7.52 3.20
C THR A 49 -5.90 6.15 2.86
N ALA A 50 -4.59 6.02 2.97
CA ALA A 50 -3.86 4.81 2.65
C ALA A 50 -2.79 4.52 3.71
N GLY A 51 -2.27 3.30 3.69
CA GLY A 51 -1.22 2.87 4.60
C GLY A 51 -0.16 2.07 3.86
N LEU A 52 1.10 2.39 4.12
CA LEU A 52 2.25 1.61 3.70
C LEU A 52 2.87 0.99 4.95
N ARG A 53 3.13 -0.32 4.92
CA ARG A 53 3.72 -1.04 6.05
C ARG A 53 4.85 -1.91 5.55
N ALA A 54 5.87 -2.06 6.38
CA ALA A 54 7.02 -2.90 6.09
C ALA A 54 7.47 -3.63 7.35
N SER A 55 7.90 -4.87 7.17
CA SER A 55 8.59 -5.69 8.15
C SER A 55 9.81 -6.32 7.49
N HIS A 56 10.59 -7.14 8.18
CA HIS A 56 11.70 -7.86 7.56
C HIS A 56 11.26 -8.86 6.46
N GLU A 57 10.05 -9.39 6.52
CA GLU A 57 9.62 -10.50 5.65
C GLU A 57 8.59 -10.07 4.58
N TRP A 58 7.93 -8.94 4.79
CA TRP A 58 6.87 -8.48 3.90
C TRP A 58 6.69 -6.97 3.94
N SER A 59 6.19 -6.45 2.83
CA SER A 59 5.73 -5.07 2.66
C SER A 59 4.28 -5.09 2.19
N ASP A 60 3.44 -4.15 2.65
CA ASP A 60 2.08 -4.05 2.15
C ASP A 60 1.56 -2.62 1.99
N ALA A 61 0.64 -2.50 1.03
CA ALA A 61 -0.15 -1.31 0.77
C ALA A 61 -1.60 -1.57 1.16
N VAL A 62 -2.24 -0.62 1.83
CA VAL A 62 -3.65 -0.67 2.24
C VAL A 62 -4.34 0.61 1.84
N ILE A 63 -5.58 0.50 1.38
CA ILE A 63 -6.48 1.63 1.17
C ILE A 63 -7.57 1.55 2.24
N PHE A 64 -7.66 2.58 3.09
CA PHE A 64 -8.50 2.56 4.29
C PHE A 64 -9.93 3.04 4.02
N ASP A 65 -10.13 3.99 3.11
CA ASP A 65 -11.44 4.60 2.89
C ASP A 65 -12.34 3.82 1.92
N LEU A 66 -11.80 2.83 1.21
CA LEU A 66 -12.59 1.84 0.46
C LEU A 66 -13.13 0.71 1.35
N ASP A 67 -12.97 0.81 2.67
CA ASP A 67 -13.39 -0.23 3.61
C ASP A 67 -14.92 -0.28 3.77
N THR A 68 -15.56 -1.23 3.08
CA THR A 68 -16.96 -1.61 3.30
C THR A 68 -17.10 -2.80 4.27
N GLY A 69 -16.18 -2.97 5.22
CA GLY A 69 -16.00 -4.16 6.08
C GLY A 69 -14.95 -5.16 5.54
N VAL A 70 -14.13 -4.73 4.60
CA VAL A 70 -13.12 -5.48 3.86
C VAL A 70 -11.97 -4.53 3.46
N ASN A 71 -10.78 -4.71 4.04
CA ASN A 71 -9.57 -3.99 3.62
C ASN A 71 -9.23 -4.29 2.15
N VAL A 72 -8.96 -3.24 1.38
CA VAL A 72 -8.36 -3.32 0.03
C VAL A 72 -6.86 -3.18 0.20
N SER A 73 -6.10 -4.26 -0.01
CA SER A 73 -4.66 -4.26 0.20
C SER A 73 -3.90 -5.08 -0.85
N ALA A 74 -2.57 -4.92 -0.89
CA ALA A 74 -1.63 -5.81 -1.55
C ALA A 74 -0.42 -6.01 -0.66
N THR A 75 -0.02 -7.27 -0.49
CA THR A 75 1.16 -7.67 0.29
C THR A 75 2.17 -8.32 -0.64
N LEU A 76 3.42 -7.92 -0.53
CA LEU A 76 4.57 -8.51 -1.16
C LEU A 76 5.40 -9.21 -0.09
N PHE A 77 5.70 -10.49 -0.31
CA PHE A 77 6.60 -11.25 0.54
C PHE A 77 8.00 -11.24 -0.06
N GLU A 78 8.99 -11.02 0.79
CA GLU A 78 10.38 -10.80 0.42
C GLU A 78 11.21 -11.89 1.08
N TYR A 79 11.60 -12.89 0.29
CA TYR A 79 12.22 -14.10 0.83
C TYR A 79 13.75 -14.15 0.71
N ASP A 80 14.45 -13.28 -0.05
CA ASP A 80 15.90 -13.48 -0.27
C ASP A 80 16.79 -12.23 -0.57
N ASP A 81 16.30 -10.98 -0.74
CA ASP A 81 17.19 -9.83 -1.04
C ASP A 81 16.70 -8.46 -0.52
N ASP A 82 17.56 -7.71 0.17
CA ASP A 82 17.31 -6.36 0.68
C ASP A 82 17.14 -5.31 -0.44
N ALA A 83 17.85 -5.44 -1.56
CA ALA A 83 17.68 -4.51 -2.68
C ALA A 83 16.28 -4.64 -3.30
N SER A 84 15.79 -5.88 -3.40
CA SER A 84 14.44 -6.16 -3.87
C SER A 84 13.34 -5.58 -2.97
N LYS A 85 13.63 -5.37 -1.68
CA LYS A 85 12.69 -4.82 -0.71
C LYS A 85 12.41 -3.34 -0.93
N GLU A 86 13.45 -2.53 -1.13
CA GLU A 86 13.25 -1.09 -1.37
C GLU A 86 12.46 -0.86 -2.66
N ASP A 87 12.75 -1.64 -3.71
CA ASP A 87 11.99 -1.61 -4.96
C ASP A 87 10.53 -2.04 -4.80
N ASN A 88 10.27 -3.10 -4.02
CA ASN A 88 8.92 -3.55 -3.70
C ASN A 88 8.14 -2.48 -2.93
N LEU A 89 8.78 -1.87 -1.92
CA LEU A 89 8.19 -0.81 -1.12
C LEU A 89 7.90 0.42 -1.97
N ARG A 90 8.81 0.79 -2.88
CA ARG A 90 8.63 1.88 -3.83
C ARG A 90 7.50 1.61 -4.82
N ALA A 91 7.40 0.39 -5.34
CA ALA A 91 6.30 0.00 -6.22
C ALA A 91 4.94 0.10 -5.52
N LEU A 92 4.85 -0.39 -4.27
CA LEU A 92 3.65 -0.25 -3.44
C LEU A 92 3.32 1.23 -3.15
N ALA A 93 4.34 2.04 -2.85
CA ALA A 93 4.16 3.48 -2.63
C ALA A 93 3.62 4.20 -3.87
N LEU A 94 4.11 3.86 -5.07
CA LEU A 94 3.59 4.43 -6.33
C LEU A 94 2.10 4.09 -6.55
N VAL A 95 1.69 2.87 -6.22
CA VAL A 95 0.27 2.47 -6.25
C VAL A 95 -0.58 3.34 -5.31
N LEU A 96 -0.12 3.54 -4.08
CA LEU A 96 -0.84 4.37 -3.11
C LEU A 96 -0.86 5.83 -3.53
N ARG A 97 0.22 6.34 -4.12
CA ARG A 97 0.28 7.72 -4.64
C ARG A 97 -0.77 7.95 -5.72
N ALA A 98 -0.86 7.03 -6.69
CA ALA A 98 -1.87 7.09 -7.73
C ALA A 98 -3.29 7.09 -7.11
N TYR A 99 -3.52 6.23 -6.11
CA TYR A 99 -4.79 6.21 -5.39
C TYR A 99 -5.14 7.53 -4.71
N LEU A 100 -4.19 8.11 -3.96
CA LEU A 100 -4.37 9.36 -3.21
C LEU A 100 -4.62 10.57 -4.13
N ARG A 101 -4.15 10.50 -5.39
CA ARG A 101 -4.38 11.50 -6.45
C ARG A 101 -5.68 11.29 -7.23
N GLY A 102 -6.45 10.25 -6.90
CA GLY A 102 -7.67 9.92 -7.65
C GLY A 102 -7.42 9.23 -8.99
N GLU A 103 -6.21 8.75 -9.25
CA GLU A 103 -5.88 7.98 -10.43
C GLU A 103 -6.35 6.52 -10.29
N GLY A 104 -6.46 5.81 -11.41
CA GLY A 104 -6.98 4.45 -11.46
C GLY A 104 -8.50 4.38 -11.31
N ARG A 105 -9.02 3.23 -10.92
CA ARG A 105 -10.47 3.00 -10.78
C ARG A 105 -10.79 1.99 -9.71
N VAL A 106 -11.95 2.17 -9.08
CA VAL A 106 -12.50 1.22 -8.12
C VAL A 106 -13.56 0.38 -8.82
N GLU A 107 -13.28 -0.91 -8.99
CA GLU A 107 -14.22 -1.88 -9.51
C GLU A 107 -14.97 -2.58 -8.36
N HIS A 108 -16.26 -2.86 -8.57
CA HIS A 108 -17.07 -3.61 -7.62
C HIS A 108 -17.34 -4.99 -8.20
N ARG A 109 -16.69 -6.03 -7.67
CA ARG A 109 -16.92 -7.40 -8.16
C ARG A 109 -18.22 -7.94 -7.58
N PRO A 110 -19.18 -8.42 -8.42
CA PRO A 110 -20.35 -9.13 -7.92
C PRO A 110 -19.91 -10.38 -7.17
N SER A 111 -20.48 -10.60 -5.98
CA SER A 111 -20.22 -11.80 -5.18
C SER A 111 -21.49 -12.63 -5.14
N MET A 112 -21.51 -13.80 -5.80
CA MET A 112 -22.68 -14.71 -5.84
C MET A 112 -23.17 -15.15 -4.44
N PHE A 113 -22.34 -15.06 -3.40
CA PHE A 113 -22.64 -15.54 -2.04
C PHE A 113 -22.69 -14.45 -0.95
N ARG A 114 -22.58 -13.15 -1.30
CA ARG A 114 -22.56 -12.08 -0.27
C ARG A 114 -23.40 -10.88 -0.69
N ARG A 115 -24.08 -10.27 0.30
CA ARG A 115 -25.00 -9.12 0.13
C ARG A 115 -24.35 -7.82 -0.38
N ARG A 116 -23.02 -7.71 -0.46
CA ARG A 116 -22.33 -6.49 -0.92
C ARG A 116 -21.19 -6.82 -1.89
N PRO A 117 -21.09 -6.11 -3.04
CA PRO A 117 -19.94 -6.21 -3.94
C PRO A 117 -18.65 -5.88 -3.21
N ARG A 118 -17.54 -6.54 -3.54
CA ARG A 118 -16.24 -6.22 -2.96
C ARG A 118 -15.52 -5.16 -3.80
N PRO A 119 -15.06 -4.06 -3.19
CA PRO A 119 -14.25 -3.09 -3.91
C PRO A 119 -12.89 -3.70 -4.26
N ARG A 120 -12.39 -3.30 -5.42
CA ARG A 120 -11.06 -3.63 -5.93
C ARG A 120 -10.49 -2.38 -6.57
N TYR A 121 -9.30 -1.99 -6.15
CA TYR A 121 -8.60 -0.88 -6.80
C TYR A 121 -7.74 -1.41 -7.96
N VAL A 122 -7.84 -0.76 -9.11
CA VAL A 122 -7.10 -1.11 -10.32
C VAL A 122 -6.41 0.13 -10.86
N VAL A 123 -5.11 0.04 -11.09
CA VAL A 123 -4.29 1.13 -11.62
C VAL A 123 -3.20 0.59 -12.53
N THR A 124 -2.74 1.38 -13.50
CA THR A 124 -1.58 1.03 -14.33
C THR A 124 -0.42 1.95 -13.99
N ILE A 125 0.71 1.38 -13.62
CA ILE A 125 1.95 2.08 -13.26
C ILE A 125 3.07 1.47 -14.08
N ASP A 126 3.83 2.31 -14.77
CA ASP A 126 4.93 1.89 -15.66
C ASP A 126 4.54 0.79 -16.65
N GLY A 127 3.33 0.92 -17.22
CA GLY A 127 2.77 -0.04 -18.18
C GLY A 127 2.34 -1.38 -17.56
N ARG A 128 2.37 -1.52 -16.24
CA ARG A 128 1.95 -2.73 -15.52
C ARG A 128 0.67 -2.47 -14.75
N GLU A 129 -0.31 -3.37 -14.90
CA GLU A 129 -1.58 -3.27 -14.19
C GLU A 129 -1.48 -3.88 -12.80
N TRP A 130 -1.79 -3.06 -11.79
CA TRP A 130 -1.89 -3.42 -10.39
C TRP A 130 -3.34 -3.59 -10.00
N ARG A 131 -3.62 -4.64 -9.22
CA ARG A 131 -4.97 -4.91 -8.75
C ARG A 131 -4.96 -5.26 -7.27
N LEU A 132 -5.50 -4.36 -6.44
CA LEU A 132 -5.55 -4.47 -4.98
C LEU A 132 -6.94 -4.94 -4.53
N GLY A 133 -7.00 -5.91 -3.61
CA GLY A 133 -8.27 -6.40 -3.05
C GLY A 133 -8.05 -7.48 -1.98
N LYS A 134 -9.07 -7.75 -1.15
CA LYS A 134 -8.95 -8.57 0.08
C LYS A 134 -8.24 -9.93 -0.06
N SER A 135 -8.50 -10.63 -1.15
CA SER A 135 -8.21 -12.08 -1.26
C SER A 135 -7.56 -12.47 -2.59
N SER A 136 -7.27 -11.49 -3.45
CA SER A 136 -6.54 -11.72 -4.69
C SER A 136 -5.92 -10.41 -5.17
N SER A 137 -4.77 -10.09 -4.62
CA SER A 137 -3.93 -9.03 -5.16
C SER A 137 -3.14 -9.62 -6.33
N ARG A 138 -3.31 -9.04 -7.52
CA ARG A 138 -2.38 -9.31 -8.63
C ARG A 138 -1.39 -8.17 -8.62
N VAL A 139 -0.22 -8.49 -8.09
CA VAL A 139 0.91 -7.59 -7.98
C VAL A 139 1.84 -7.84 -9.15
N ALA A 140 2.28 -6.76 -9.79
CA ALA A 140 3.35 -6.83 -10.76
C ALA A 140 4.68 -6.76 -10.01
N TYR A 141 5.39 -7.88 -9.87
CA TYR A 141 6.72 -7.86 -9.25
C TYR A 141 7.67 -6.97 -10.08
N PRO A 142 8.41 -6.04 -9.46
CA PRO A 142 9.50 -5.33 -10.14
C PRO A 142 10.51 -6.36 -10.70
N LYS A 143 11.14 -6.01 -11.83
CA LYS A 143 12.12 -6.88 -12.51
C LYS A 143 13.51 -6.43 -12.12
#